data_AF-A0A959PET4-F1
#
_entry.id   AF-A0A959PET4-F1
#
_cell.length_a   1.000
_cell.length_b   1.000
_cell.length_c   1.000
_cell.angle_alpha   90.00
_cell.angle_beta   90.00
_cell.angle_gamma   90.00
#
_symmetry.space_group_name_H-M   'P 1'
#
loop_
_entity.id
_entity.type
_entity.pdbx_description
1 polymer ?
#
loop_
_entity_poly.entity_id
_entity_poly.type
_entity_poly.pdbx_seq_one_letter_code
_entity_poly.pdbx_strand_id
1 'polypeptide(L)'
;SSVSQIDRSATVVVYCSVGYRSEKIGEQLLEAGFQNVYNLYGGIFLWVNEGHPVVDESGATEKVHPYSDSWGKWLTAGEKAYE
;
A
#
# COMPACT_ATOMS: atom_id res chain seq x y z
N SER A 1 -1.18 3.88 -16.40
CA SER A 1 -1.30 5.31 -16.02
C SER A 1 0.06 5.79 -15.57
N SER A 2 0.52 6.94 -16.07
CA SER A 2 1.83 7.51 -15.72
C SER A 2 1.68 8.51 -14.59
N VAL A 3 2.60 8.50 -13.63
CA VAL A 3 2.66 9.52 -12.55
C VAL A 3 2.94 10.93 -13.09
N SER A 4 3.33 11.06 -14.36
CA SER A 4 3.57 12.35 -15.02
C SER A 4 2.33 13.25 -15.12
N GLN A 5 1.12 12.70 -14.95
CA GLN A 5 -0.13 13.45 -14.98
C GLN A 5 -0.56 13.98 -13.61
N ILE A 6 0.16 13.63 -12.54
CA ILE A 6 -0.15 14.06 -11.17
C ILE A 6 0.59 15.37 -10.88
N ASP A 7 -0.10 16.33 -10.27
CA ASP A 7 0.50 17.57 -9.80
C ASP A 7 1.61 17.28 -8.76
N ARG A 8 2.76 17.96 -8.88
CA ARG A 8 3.92 17.76 -8.00
C ARG A 8 3.69 18.22 -6.56
N SER A 9 2.72 19.10 -6.35
CA SER A 9 2.28 19.55 -5.03
C SER A 9 1.24 18.62 -4.39
N ALA A 10 0.66 17.67 -5.14
CA ALA A 10 -0.33 16.75 -4.60
C ALA A 10 0.24 15.89 -3.46
N THR A 11 -0.58 15.62 -2.46
CA THR A 11 -0.27 14.62 -1.44
C THR A 11 -0.34 13.22 -2.05
N VAL A 12 0.78 12.51 -2.01
CA VAL A 12 0.90 11.15 -2.52
C VAL A 12 1.21 10.22 -1.34
N VAL A 13 0.32 9.27 -1.08
CA VAL A 13 0.57 8.18 -0.14
C VAL A 13 0.83 6.92 -0.95
N VAL A 14 2.02 6.33 -0.77
CA VAL A 14 2.40 5.07 -1.38
C VAL A 14 2.36 3.94 -0.35
N TYR A 15 1.95 2.76 -0.78
CA TYR A 15 1.94 1.58 0.08
C TYR A 15 2.30 0.32 -0.72
N CYS A 16 2.75 -0.69 0.00
CA CYS A 16 2.90 -2.05 -0.51
C CYS A 16 2.43 -3.01 0.59
N SER A 17 2.85 -4.28 0.55
CA SER A 17 2.49 -5.25 1.60
C SER A 17 2.91 -4.80 3.00
N VAL A 18 4.19 -4.43 3.19
CA VAL A 18 4.80 -4.17 4.51
C VAL A 18 5.52 -2.81 4.63
N GLY A 19 5.51 -1.98 3.58
CA GLY A 19 6.17 -0.67 3.56
C GLY A 19 7.55 -0.62 2.89
N TYR A 20 8.25 -1.74 2.71
CA TYR A 20 9.64 -1.76 2.19
C TYR A 20 9.77 -1.37 0.69
N ARG A 21 8.87 -1.87 -0.17
CA ARG A 21 8.94 -1.57 -1.62
C ARG A 21 8.46 -0.15 -1.90
N SER A 22 7.42 0.27 -1.19
CA SER A 22 6.83 1.61 -1.34
C SER A 22 7.77 2.71 -0.85
N GLU A 23 8.63 2.44 0.13
CA GLU A 23 9.69 3.36 0.54
C GLU A 23 10.58 3.77 -0.64
N LYS A 24 11.13 2.80 -1.39
CA LYS A 24 11.97 3.05 -2.58
C LYS A 24 11.25 3.84 -3.66
N ILE A 25 9.95 3.58 -3.85
CA ILE A 25 9.13 4.35 -4.79
C ILE A 25 8.90 5.76 -4.26
N GLY A 26 8.71 5.93 -2.96
CA GLY A 26 8.59 7.23 -2.32
C GLY A 26 9.82 8.10 -2.57
N GLU A 27 11.02 7.54 -2.41
CA GLU A 27 12.29 8.21 -2.71
C GLU A 27 12.37 8.65 -4.19
N GLN A 28 12.03 7.76 -5.12
CA GLN A 28 12.00 8.08 -6.56
C GLN A 28 11.00 9.19 -6.90
N LEU A 29 9.85 9.24 -6.22
CA LEU A 29 8.88 10.31 -6.42
C LEU A 29 9.40 11.65 -5.91
N LEU A 30 10.07 11.67 -4.75
CA LEU A 30 10.74 12.87 -4.23
C LEU A 30 11.84 13.35 -5.20
N GLU A 31 12.69 12.44 -5.70
CA GLU A 31 13.70 12.74 -6.72
C GLU A 31 13.08 13.26 -8.02
N ALA A 32 11.89 12.79 -8.38
CA ALA A 32 11.13 13.26 -9.53
C ALA A 32 10.39 14.60 -9.28
N GLY A 33 10.56 15.22 -8.11
CA GLY A 33 10.05 16.55 -7.79
C GLY A 33 8.68 16.58 -7.13
N PHE A 34 8.12 15.44 -6.69
CA PHE A 34 6.95 15.48 -5.81
C PHE A 34 7.32 16.04 -4.44
N GLN A 35 6.46 16.88 -3.88
CA GLN A 35 6.75 17.62 -2.65
C GLN A 35 6.23 16.90 -1.40
N ASN A 36 5.09 16.22 -1.53
CA ASN A 36 4.32 15.68 -0.40
C ASN A 36 4.16 14.16 -0.56
N VAL A 37 5.24 13.41 -0.34
CA VAL A 37 5.25 11.95 -0.51
C VAL A 37 5.35 11.27 0.85
N TYR A 38 4.42 10.35 1.13
CA TYR A 38 4.35 9.61 2.37
C TYR A 38 4.30 8.10 2.11
N ASN A 39 5.06 7.33 2.87
CA ASN A 39 4.97 5.87 2.87
C ASN A 39 4.00 5.43 3.97
N LEU A 40 2.98 4.65 3.62
CA LEU A 40 2.08 4.07 4.61
C LEU A 40 2.85 3.07 5.48
N TYR A 41 3.04 3.45 6.75
CA TYR A 41 3.79 2.64 7.70
C TYR A 41 3.17 1.25 7.83
N GLY A 42 4.01 0.21 7.73
CA GLY A 42 3.58 -1.19 7.78
C GLY A 42 2.75 -1.68 6.58
N GLY A 43 2.51 -0.83 5.58
CA GLY A 43 1.77 -1.17 4.37
C GLY A 43 0.33 -1.62 4.62
N ILE A 44 -0.25 -2.28 3.62
CA ILE A 44 -1.63 -2.79 3.71
C ILE A 44 -1.78 -3.89 4.76
N PHE A 45 -0.71 -4.60 5.13
CA PHE A 45 -0.79 -5.62 6.16
C PHE A 45 -1.04 -5.01 7.52
N LEU A 46 -0.25 -4.01 7.93
CA LEU A 46 -0.49 -3.35 9.21
C LEU A 46 -1.84 -2.62 9.22
N TRP A 47 -2.20 -1.99 8.10
CA TRP A 47 -3.51 -1.35 7.93
C TRP A 47 -4.67 -2.31 8.27
N VAL A 48 -4.67 -3.52 7.69
CA VAL A 48 -5.70 -4.52 7.98
C VAL A 48 -5.54 -5.13 9.37
N ASN A 49 -4.31 -5.33 9.85
CA ASN A 49 -4.05 -5.80 11.22
C ASN A 49 -4.60 -4.86 12.29
N GLU A 50 -4.66 -3.55 12.02
CA GLU A 50 -5.25 -2.54 12.90
C GLU A 50 -6.79 -2.42 12.75
N GLY A 51 -7.40 -3.21 11.87
CA GLY A 51 -8.85 -3.23 11.67
C GLY A 51 -9.39 -2.10 10.79
N HIS A 52 -8.53 -1.43 10.01
CA HIS A 52 -8.97 -0.42 9.07
C HIS A 52 -9.65 -1.05 7.84
N PRO A 53 -10.62 -0.35 7.21
CA PRO A 53 -11.39 -0.92 6.11
C PRO A 53 -10.56 -1.05 4.83
N VAL A 54 -10.88 -2.08 4.03
CA VAL A 54 -10.43 -2.23 2.64
C VAL A 54 -11.63 -2.50 1.74
N VAL A 55 -11.47 -2.20 0.45
CA VAL A 55 -12.53 -2.35 -0.55
C VAL A 55 -12.01 -3.04 -1.80
N ASP A 56 -12.86 -3.81 -2.45
CA ASP A 56 -12.67 -4.36 -3.80
C ASP A 56 -13.80 -3.87 -4.73
N GLU A 57 -13.90 -4.46 -5.93
CA GLU A 57 -14.91 -4.09 -6.93
C GLU A 57 -16.36 -4.32 -6.46
N SER A 58 -16.57 -5.19 -5.47
CA SER A 58 -17.88 -5.52 -4.89
C SER A 58 -18.20 -4.71 -3.63
N GLY A 59 -17.27 -3.91 -3.11
CA GLY A 59 -17.46 -3.06 -1.94
C GLY A 59 -16.51 -3.41 -0.80
N ALA A 60 -16.98 -3.27 0.45
CA ALA A 60 -16.17 -3.58 1.63
C ALA A 60 -15.77 -5.06 1.65
N THR A 61 -14.50 -5.33 1.96
CA THR A 61 -13.94 -6.68 1.95
C THR A 61 -12.94 -6.83 3.09
N GLU A 62 -12.67 -8.07 3.48
CA GLU A 62 -11.58 -8.42 4.42
C GLU A 62 -10.43 -9.10 3.68
N LYS A 63 -10.57 -9.31 2.36
CA LYS A 63 -9.63 -10.06 1.54
C LYS A 63 -8.42 -9.21 1.18
N VAL A 64 -7.22 -9.71 1.48
CA VAL A 64 -5.96 -9.10 1.08
C VAL A 64 -5.02 -10.16 0.51
N HIS A 65 -4.43 -9.85 -0.64
CA HIS A 65 -3.44 -10.73 -1.24
C HIS A 65 -2.11 -10.66 -0.48
N PRO A 66 -1.63 -11.78 0.11
CA PRO A 66 -0.45 -11.78 0.98
C PRO A 66 0.88 -11.70 0.23
N TYR A 67 0.85 -11.49 -1.09
CA TYR A 67 1.98 -11.54 -2.03
C TYR A 67 2.60 -12.93 -2.18
N SER A 68 2.91 -13.62 -1.09
CA SER A 68 3.24 -15.05 -1.05
C SER A 68 2.97 -15.66 0.33
N ASP A 69 2.95 -16.98 0.44
CA ASP A 69 2.75 -17.71 1.70
C ASP A 69 3.69 -17.26 2.82
N SER A 70 4.97 -17.06 2.46
CA SER A 70 6.00 -16.61 3.40
C SER A 70 5.70 -15.22 3.93
N TRP A 71 5.27 -14.28 3.09
CA TRP A 71 4.90 -12.92 3.53
C TRP A 71 3.56 -12.91 4.26
N GLY A 72 2.67 -13.85 3.95
CA GLY A 72 1.35 -13.96 4.56
C GLY A 72 1.35 -14.15 6.07
N LYS A 73 2.44 -14.57 6.71
CA LYS A 73 2.47 -14.67 8.20
C LYS A 73 2.46 -13.30 8.91
N TRP A 74 2.70 -12.21 8.18
CA TRP A 74 2.72 -10.84 8.67
C TRP A 74 1.34 -10.17 8.54
N LEU A 75 0.43 -10.78 7.76
CA LEU A 75 -0.99 -10.45 7.74
C LEU A 75 -1.68 -11.32 8.81
N THR A 76 -1.93 -10.73 9.97
CA THR A 76 -2.46 -11.39 11.16
C THR A 76 -3.96 -11.18 11.36
N ALA A 77 -4.55 -10.19 10.67
CA ALA A 77 -5.99 -10.00 10.55
C ALA A 77 -6.43 -10.05 9.07
N GLY A 78 -7.75 -10.14 8.85
CA GLY A 78 -8.35 -10.26 7.52
C GLY A 78 -8.24 -11.66 6.90
N GLU A 79 -8.77 -11.81 5.69
CA GLU A 79 -8.78 -13.04 4.91
C GLU A 79 -7.63 -13.02 3.88
N LYS A 80 -6.78 -14.05 3.88
CA LYS A 80 -5.70 -14.20 2.91
C LYS A 80 -6.26 -14.73 1.60
N ALA A 81 -6.36 -13.87 0.59
CA ALA A 81 -6.80 -14.25 -0.75
C ALA A 81 -5.58 -14.46 -1.67
N TYR A 82 -5.36 -15.69 -2.15
CA TYR A 82 -4.24 -16.00 -3.06
C TYR A 82 -4.66 -15.99 -4.54
N GLU A 83 -5.94 -15.75 -4.81
CA GLU A 83 -6.57 -15.71 -6.14
C GLU A 83 -7.24 -14.35 -6.38
#